data_AF-A0A836P5K3-F1
#
_entry.id   AF-A0A836P5K3-F1
#
_cell.length_a   1.000
_cell.length_b   1.000
_cell.length_c   1.000
_cell.angle_alpha   90.00
_cell.angle_beta   90.00
_cell.angle_gamma   90.00
#
_symmetry.space_group_name_H-M   'P 1'
#
loop_
_entity.id
_entity.type
_entity.pdbx_description
1 polymer ?
#
loop_
_entity_poly.entity_id
_entity_poly.type
_entity_poly.pdbx_seq_one_letter_code
_entity_poly.pdbx_strand_id
1 'polypeptide(L)'
;MTYAPRLATVFICLLCFGSTALRAQTLDPQLTAMRDAIAAAERGQSDAVQLAALSRHPLYGWLEFATLKRNIDTVSNAQAQGFLQRYAGQPVAESFRSTWLPAVARRQDWNTLLAYWKSTDNLGLRCAQLTARLATGKADAQWSRD
;
A
#
# COMPACT_ATOMS: atom_id res chain seq x y z
N MET A 1 -0.36 -73.23 1.23
CA MET A 1 -1.44 -73.84 2.03
C MET A 1 -1.14 -73.46 3.47
N THR A 2 -1.86 -72.60 4.19
CA THR A 2 -3.30 -72.29 4.21
C THR A 2 -3.52 -70.94 4.90
N TYR A 3 -4.49 -70.18 4.38
CA TYR A 3 -5.06 -68.95 4.94
C TYR A 3 -5.83 -69.23 6.25
N ALA A 4 -6.07 -68.17 7.05
CA ALA A 4 -7.39 -67.54 7.27
C ALA A 4 -7.54 -66.97 8.71
N PRO A 5 -8.60 -66.21 9.04
CA PRO A 5 -8.49 -64.77 9.30
C PRO A 5 -9.01 -64.41 10.70
N ARG A 6 -8.79 -63.18 11.19
CA ARG A 6 -9.66 -62.60 12.24
C ARG A 6 -9.95 -61.14 11.95
N LEU A 7 -11.10 -60.93 11.31
CA LEU A 7 -11.91 -59.74 11.47
C LEU A 7 -12.24 -59.56 12.95
N ALA A 8 -11.84 -58.44 13.55
CA ALA A 8 -12.41 -57.97 14.80
C ALA A 8 -12.33 -56.43 14.88
N THR A 9 -13.52 -55.83 14.75
CA THR A 9 -13.97 -54.69 15.56
C THR A 9 -13.60 -53.26 15.13
N VAL A 10 -14.54 -52.75 14.34
CA VAL A 10 -15.07 -51.39 14.17
C VAL A 10 -15.08 -50.52 15.45
N PHE A 11 -14.89 -49.20 15.23
CA PHE A 11 -15.35 -48.01 15.99
C PHE A 11 -14.48 -47.35 17.08
N ILE A 12 -14.51 -46.01 17.06
CA ILE A 12 -14.08 -45.01 18.07
C ILE A 12 -12.59 -44.64 17.94
N CYS A 13 -12.20 -43.52 17.30
CA CYS A 13 -12.37 -42.19 17.89
C CYS A 13 -12.37 -41.11 16.80
N LEU A 14 -13.54 -40.91 16.21
CA LEU A 14 -13.89 -39.81 15.31
C LEU A 14 -14.21 -38.56 16.14
N LEU A 15 -13.25 -37.98 16.88
CA LEU A 15 -13.55 -36.91 17.85
C LEU A 15 -12.39 -35.92 18.11
N CYS A 16 -11.60 -35.59 17.08
CA CYS A 16 -10.68 -34.43 17.11
C CYS A 16 -10.84 -33.49 15.91
N PHE A 17 -12.01 -33.45 15.27
CA PHE A 17 -12.42 -32.27 14.49
C PHE A 17 -12.94 -31.20 15.45
N GLY A 18 -12.05 -30.74 16.33
CA GLY A 18 -12.29 -29.63 17.24
C GLY A 18 -12.38 -28.35 16.43
N SER A 19 -13.62 -27.98 16.10
CA SER A 19 -14.11 -26.63 15.81
C SER A 19 -13.08 -25.68 15.22
N THR A 20 -12.84 -25.77 13.91
CA THR A 20 -12.52 -24.55 13.18
C THR A 20 -13.75 -23.65 13.31
N ALA A 21 -13.68 -22.68 14.22
CA ALA A 21 -14.56 -21.55 14.16
C ALA A 21 -14.29 -20.88 12.80
N LEU A 22 -15.11 -21.22 11.80
CA LEU A 22 -15.26 -20.39 10.61
C LEU A 22 -15.70 -19.03 11.15
N ARG A 23 -14.74 -18.12 11.34
CA ARG A 23 -15.02 -16.71 11.50
C ARG A 23 -15.63 -16.28 10.16
N ALA A 24 -16.95 -16.37 10.08
CA ALA A 24 -17.72 -15.73 9.04
C ALA A 24 -17.22 -14.29 8.94
N GLN A 25 -16.91 -13.83 7.72
CA GLN A 25 -16.55 -12.44 7.46
C GLN A 25 -17.61 -11.57 8.12
N THR A 26 -17.24 -10.88 9.20
CA THR A 26 -18.08 -9.83 9.75
C THR A 26 -18.26 -8.84 8.62
N LEU A 27 -19.49 -8.71 8.12
CA LEU A 27 -19.83 -7.74 7.09
C LEU A 27 -19.46 -6.37 7.65
N ASP A 28 -18.44 -5.75 7.08
CA ASP A 28 -17.95 -4.45 7.51
C ASP A 28 -19.08 -3.42 7.31
N PRO A 29 -19.67 -2.88 8.39
CA PRO A 29 -20.85 -2.03 8.30
C PRO A 29 -20.53 -0.66 7.68
N GLN A 30 -19.26 -0.26 7.63
CA GLN A 30 -18.82 1.03 7.09
C GLN A 30 -18.28 0.92 5.67
N LEU A 31 -18.23 -0.28 5.09
CA LEU A 31 -17.57 -0.53 3.82
C LEU A 31 -18.17 0.27 2.65
N THR A 32 -19.50 0.40 2.60
CA THR A 32 -20.17 1.22 1.57
C THR A 32 -19.79 2.69 1.72
N ALA A 33 -19.89 3.24 2.93
CA ALA A 33 -19.51 4.62 3.22
C ALA A 33 -18.02 4.89 2.89
N MET A 34 -17.14 3.92 3.16
CA MET A 34 -15.73 4.00 2.80
C MET A 34 -15.51 4.03 1.28
N ARG A 35 -16.17 3.15 0.52
CA ARG A 35 -16.09 3.15 -0.95
C ARG A 35 -16.57 4.47 -1.54
N ASP A 36 -17.70 4.97 -1.04
CA ASP A 36 -18.27 6.23 -1.51
C ASP A 36 -17.35 7.41 -1.19
N ALA A 37 -16.75 7.44 0.00
CA ALA A 37 -15.79 8.45 0.40
C ALA A 37 -14.54 8.44 -0.50
N ILE A 38 -13.99 7.26 -0.80
CA ILE A 38 -12.83 7.12 -1.69
C ILE A 38 -13.20 7.63 -3.10
N ALA A 39 -14.33 7.18 -3.65
CA ALA A 39 -14.78 7.61 -4.97
C ALA A 39 -15.04 9.12 -5.03
N ALA A 40 -15.58 9.72 -3.96
CA ALA A 40 -15.75 11.16 -3.86
C ALA A 40 -14.40 11.89 -3.81
N ALA A 41 -13.45 11.42 -2.99
CA ALA A 41 -12.11 11.98 -2.91
C ALA A 41 -11.36 11.93 -4.26
N GLU A 42 -11.48 10.83 -5.01
CA GLU A 42 -10.90 10.70 -6.36
C GLU A 42 -11.48 11.71 -7.36
N ARG A 43 -12.75 12.10 -7.19
CA ARG A 43 -13.41 13.17 -7.97
C ARG A 43 -13.08 14.59 -7.45
N GLY A 44 -12.31 14.72 -6.38
CA GLY A 44 -12.01 16.01 -5.73
C GLY A 44 -13.13 16.51 -4.82
N GLN A 45 -14.07 15.65 -4.45
CA GLN A 45 -15.21 15.94 -3.58
C GLN A 45 -14.93 15.41 -2.16
N SER A 46 -13.74 15.70 -1.62
CA SER A 46 -13.37 15.26 -0.27
C SER A 46 -14.06 16.09 0.81
N ASP A 47 -14.75 15.43 1.74
CA ASP A 47 -15.35 16.04 2.92
C ASP A 47 -14.51 15.74 4.17
N ALA A 48 -14.06 16.78 4.87
CA ALA A 48 -13.27 16.66 6.09
C ALA A 48 -14.03 15.99 7.24
N VAL A 49 -15.36 16.16 7.31
CA VAL A 49 -16.20 15.52 8.34
C VAL A 49 -16.27 14.02 8.08
N GLN A 50 -16.54 13.62 6.83
CA GLN A 50 -16.55 12.22 6.42
C GLN A 50 -15.18 11.55 6.62
N LEU A 51 -14.08 12.25 6.31
CA LEU A 51 -12.72 11.77 6.54
C LEU A 51 -12.49 11.48 8.04
N ALA A 52 -12.84 12.42 8.92
CA ALA A 52 -12.69 12.25 10.37
C ALA A 52 -13.54 11.07 10.90
N ALA A 53 -14.78 10.93 10.41
CA ALA A 53 -15.69 9.85 10.81
C ALA A 53 -15.18 8.44 10.43
N LEU A 54 -14.38 8.34 9.36
CA LEU A 54 -13.83 7.08 8.85
C LEU A 54 -12.37 6.82 9.29
N SER A 55 -11.80 7.67 10.14
CA SER A 55 -10.39 7.62 10.58
C SER A 55 -9.94 6.30 11.22
N ARG A 56 -10.87 5.56 11.84
CA ARG A 56 -10.59 4.27 12.50
C ARG A 56 -10.72 3.06 11.58
N HIS A 57 -11.17 3.26 10.35
CA HIS A 57 -11.40 2.18 9.39
C HIS A 57 -10.07 1.66 8.85
N PRO A 58 -9.86 0.33 8.68
CA PRO A 58 -8.59 -0.22 8.18
C PRO A 58 -8.17 0.31 6.80
N LEU A 59 -9.14 0.69 5.96
CA LEU A 59 -8.91 1.29 4.64
C LEU A 59 -8.68 2.81 4.65
N TYR A 60 -8.61 3.46 5.82
CA TYR A 60 -8.50 4.91 5.92
C TYR A 60 -7.29 5.49 5.16
N GLY A 61 -6.15 4.78 5.12
CA GLY A 61 -5.00 5.21 4.34
C GLY A 61 -5.26 5.35 2.84
N TRP A 62 -6.15 4.54 2.28
CA TRP A 62 -6.57 4.64 0.88
C TRP A 62 -7.45 5.87 0.63
N LEU A 63 -8.29 6.24 1.61
CA LEU A 63 -9.07 7.48 1.56
C LEU A 63 -8.16 8.71 1.64
N GLU A 64 -7.21 8.75 2.59
CA GLU A 64 -6.21 9.82 2.65
C GLU A 64 -5.41 9.91 1.34
N PHE A 65 -4.98 8.77 0.79
CA PHE A 65 -4.25 8.75 -0.48
C PHE A 65 -5.10 9.32 -1.62
N ALA A 66 -6.37 8.94 -1.74
CA ALA A 66 -7.27 9.46 -2.77
C ALA A 66 -7.37 11.00 -2.70
N THR A 67 -7.47 11.56 -1.49
CA THR A 67 -7.48 13.02 -1.29
C THR A 67 -6.17 13.68 -1.74
N LEU A 68 -5.02 13.09 -1.40
CA LEU A 68 -3.70 13.64 -1.77
C LEU A 68 -3.40 13.51 -3.26
N LYS A 69 -3.79 12.38 -3.87
CA LYS A 69 -3.48 12.03 -5.26
C LYS A 69 -4.01 13.06 -6.25
N ARG A 70 -5.17 13.66 -5.97
CA ARG A 70 -5.76 14.67 -6.86
C ARG A 70 -4.89 15.92 -6.99
N ASN A 71 -4.24 16.32 -5.92
CA ASN A 71 -3.40 17.51 -5.83
C ASN A 71 -1.91 17.14 -5.69
N ILE A 72 -1.50 16.00 -6.26
CA ILE A 72 -0.18 15.42 -6.00
C ILE A 72 0.99 16.36 -6.32
N ASP A 73 0.81 17.25 -7.29
CA ASP A 73 1.78 18.27 -7.68
C ASP A 73 2.03 19.34 -6.61
N THR A 74 1.08 19.57 -5.71
CA THR A 74 1.17 20.57 -4.64
C THR A 74 1.31 19.94 -3.24
N VAL A 75 1.29 18.61 -3.12
CA VAL A 75 1.57 17.93 -1.85
C VAL A 75 2.97 18.28 -1.37
N SER A 76 3.05 18.92 -0.21
CA SER A 76 4.31 19.32 0.42
C SER A 76 5.13 18.11 0.88
N ASN A 77 6.45 18.29 1.00
CA ASN A 77 7.34 17.24 1.51
C ASN A 77 6.96 16.80 2.93
N ALA A 78 6.49 17.73 3.78
CA ALA A 78 6.03 17.40 5.14
C ALA A 78 4.77 16.51 5.14
N GLN A 79 3.78 16.83 4.29
CA GLN A 79 2.59 15.98 4.12
C GLN A 79 2.94 14.59 3.60
N ALA A 80 3.80 14.53 2.58
CA ALA A 80 4.25 13.27 1.99
C ALA A 80 5.03 12.41 3.00
N GLN A 81 5.96 13.01 3.74
CA GLN A 81 6.72 12.32 4.79
C GLN A 81 5.79 11.81 5.89
N GLY A 82 4.85 12.63 6.37
CA GLY A 82 3.88 12.22 7.37
C GLY A 82 3.03 11.04 6.91
N PHE A 83 2.58 11.06 5.65
CA PHE A 83 1.84 9.94 5.05
C PHE A 83 2.70 8.66 4.97
N LEU A 84 3.91 8.77 4.44
CA LEU A 84 4.83 7.63 4.28
C LEU A 84 5.25 7.02 5.62
N GLN A 85 5.43 7.84 6.66
CA GLN A 85 5.73 7.38 8.01
C GLN A 85 4.54 6.66 8.65
N ARG A 86 3.32 7.23 8.57
CA ARG A 86 2.11 6.61 9.11
C ARG A 86 1.82 5.25 8.48
N TYR A 87 2.03 5.12 7.18
CA TYR A 87 1.71 3.92 6.40
C TYR A 87 2.94 3.07 6.03
N ALA A 88 4.05 3.22 6.76
CA ALA A 88 5.27 2.49 6.50
C ALA A 88 5.02 0.96 6.47
N GLY A 89 5.56 0.29 5.45
CA GLY A 89 5.38 -1.15 5.24
C GLY A 89 4.03 -1.56 4.65
N GLN A 90 3.10 -0.63 4.43
CA GLN A 90 1.79 -0.93 3.85
C GLN A 90 1.77 -0.66 2.34
N PRO A 91 0.94 -1.39 1.57
CA PRO A 91 0.83 -1.19 0.11
C PRO A 91 0.47 0.24 -0.29
N VAL A 92 -0.37 0.92 0.50
CA VAL A 92 -0.80 2.29 0.21
C VAL A 92 0.36 3.29 0.21
N ALA A 93 1.40 3.08 1.04
CA ALA A 93 2.59 3.92 1.03
C ALA A 93 3.42 3.75 -0.25
N GLU A 94 3.45 2.53 -0.82
CA GLU A 94 4.13 2.28 -2.09
C GLU A 94 3.37 2.89 -3.26
N SER A 95 2.04 2.77 -3.27
CA SER A 95 1.17 3.43 -4.25
C SER A 95 1.31 4.96 -4.19
N PHE A 96 1.32 5.53 -2.98
CA PHE A 96 1.54 6.97 -2.78
C PHE A 96 2.91 7.39 -3.29
N ARG A 97 4.01 6.72 -2.89
CA ARG A 97 5.38 7.05 -3.35
C ARG A 97 5.49 7.04 -4.87
N SER A 98 4.96 5.99 -5.51
CA SER A 98 4.99 5.83 -6.97
C SER A 98 4.25 6.96 -7.69
N THR A 99 3.24 7.55 -7.06
CA THR A 99 2.47 8.68 -7.60
C THR A 99 3.14 10.02 -7.28
N TRP A 100 3.71 10.16 -6.09
CA TRP A 100 4.29 11.40 -5.58
C TRP A 100 5.68 11.70 -6.15
N LEU A 101 6.56 10.70 -6.29
CA LEU A 101 7.93 10.91 -6.77
C LEU A 101 8.01 11.52 -8.19
N PRO A 102 7.13 11.17 -9.16
CA PRO A 102 7.05 11.88 -10.42
C PRO A 102 6.73 13.38 -10.27
N ALA A 103 5.91 13.76 -9.29
CA ALA A 103 5.63 15.17 -8.98
C ALA A 103 6.87 15.86 -8.36
N VAL A 104 7.57 15.18 -7.46
CA VAL A 104 8.86 15.65 -6.91
C VAL A 104 9.87 15.89 -8.04
N ALA A 105 9.96 14.97 -9.00
CA ALA A 105 10.82 15.10 -10.17
C ALA A 105 10.46 16.31 -11.04
N ARG A 106 9.17 16.56 -11.30
CA ARG A 106 8.72 17.74 -12.05
C ARG A 106 9.10 19.05 -11.36
N ARG A 107 9.09 19.08 -10.03
CA ARG A 107 9.54 20.21 -9.21
C ARG A 107 11.06 20.32 -9.10
N GLN A 108 11.81 19.39 -9.68
CA GLN A 108 13.27 19.32 -9.61
C GLN A 108 13.83 19.25 -8.18
N ASP A 109 13.05 18.74 -7.23
CA ASP A 109 13.52 18.53 -5.86
C ASP A 109 14.32 17.23 -5.78
N TRP A 110 15.55 17.31 -6.28
CA TRP A 110 16.45 16.17 -6.44
C TRP A 110 16.85 15.53 -5.12
N ASN A 111 17.03 16.35 -4.08
CA ASN A 111 17.37 15.84 -2.75
C ASN A 111 16.23 14.98 -2.19
N THR A 112 14.99 15.45 -2.28
CA THR A 112 13.83 14.67 -1.84
C THR A 112 13.63 13.43 -2.71
N LEU A 113 13.77 13.53 -4.04
CA LEU A 113 13.64 12.38 -4.92
C LEU A 113 14.61 11.26 -4.52
N LEU A 114 15.88 11.61 -4.30
CA LEU A 114 16.91 10.64 -3.91
C LEU A 114 16.68 10.08 -2.49
N ALA A 115 16.22 10.90 -1.55
CA ALA A 115 15.96 10.46 -0.17
C ALA A 115 14.82 9.43 -0.08
N TYR A 116 13.82 9.55 -0.94
CA TYR A 116 12.64 8.67 -0.95
C TYR A 116 12.64 7.66 -2.11
N TRP A 117 13.73 7.58 -2.86
CA TRP A 117 13.87 6.67 -3.99
C TRP A 117 13.67 5.21 -3.57
N LYS A 118 12.95 4.47 -4.42
CA LYS A 118 12.93 3.02 -4.44
C LYS A 118 13.02 2.55 -5.87
N SER A 119 13.61 1.36 -6.06
CA SER A 119 13.63 0.72 -7.37
C SER A 119 12.21 0.55 -7.90
N THR A 120 12.03 0.83 -9.19
CA THR A 120 10.73 0.85 -9.86
C THR A 120 10.92 0.58 -11.34
N ASP A 121 9.92 -0.04 -11.97
CA ASP A 121 9.89 -0.26 -13.42
C ASP A 121 9.44 1.00 -14.19
N ASN A 122 9.05 2.07 -13.50
CA ASN A 122 8.70 3.33 -14.14
C ASN A 122 9.94 3.98 -14.76
N LEU A 123 10.07 3.88 -16.08
CA LEU A 123 11.21 4.40 -16.83
C LEU A 123 11.42 5.90 -16.61
N GLY A 124 10.37 6.71 -16.62
CA GLY A 124 10.47 8.15 -16.40
C GLY A 124 11.03 8.50 -15.02
N LEU A 125 10.63 7.74 -14.01
CA LEU A 125 11.13 7.92 -12.65
C LEU A 125 12.59 7.43 -12.50
N ARG A 126 12.99 6.35 -13.18
CA ARG A 126 14.40 5.93 -13.30
C ARG A 126 15.28 7.00 -13.95
N CYS A 127 14.84 7.58 -15.07
CA CYS A 127 15.55 8.69 -15.70
C CYS A 127 15.66 9.89 -14.76
N ALA A 128 14.57 10.26 -14.08
CA ALA A 128 14.59 11.35 -13.11
C ALA A 128 15.56 11.11 -11.95
N GLN A 129 15.74 9.86 -11.51
CA GLN A 129 16.71 9.52 -10.47
C GLN A 129 18.15 9.66 -10.93
N LEU A 130 18.45 9.24 -12.17
CA LEU A 130 19.76 9.45 -12.76
C LEU A 130 20.04 10.96 -12.90
N THR A 131 19.07 11.73 -13.40
CA THR A 131 19.16 13.20 -13.46
C THR A 131 19.41 13.79 -12.07
N ALA A 132 18.71 13.32 -11.03
CA ALA A 132 18.90 13.79 -9.67
C ALA A 132 20.30 13.47 -9.13
N ARG A 133 20.86 12.28 -9.43
CA ARG A 133 22.25 11.93 -9.08
C ARG A 133 23.24 12.87 -9.73
N LEU A 134 23.10 13.12 -11.03
CA LEU A 134 23.97 14.04 -11.77
C LEU A 134 23.89 15.46 -11.20
N ALA A 135 22.67 15.99 -11.00
CA ALA A 135 22.44 17.35 -10.51
C ALA A 135 22.92 17.57 -9.06
N THR A 136 23.05 16.50 -8.27
CA THR A 136 23.53 16.56 -6.87
C THR A 136 24.98 16.14 -6.72
N GLY A 137 25.72 15.93 -7.82
CA GLY A 137 27.13 15.51 -7.78
C GLY A 137 27.34 14.08 -7.26
N LYS A 138 26.29 13.25 -7.26
CA LYS A 138 26.29 11.86 -6.80
C LYS A 138 26.33 10.86 -7.98
N ALA A 139 26.91 11.27 -9.10
CA ALA A 139 27.24 10.35 -10.19
C ALA A 139 28.47 9.53 -9.76
N ASP A 140 28.22 8.37 -9.16
CA ASP A 140 29.27 7.44 -8.72
C ASP A 140 29.65 6.45 -9.83
N ALA A 141 30.58 5.55 -9.55
CA ALA A 141 31.05 4.53 -10.50
C ALA A 141 29.94 3.58 -11.00
N GLN A 142 28.74 3.59 -10.40
CA GLN A 142 27.60 2.82 -10.90
C GLN A 142 26.92 3.51 -12.09
N TRP A 143 27.11 4.81 -12.28
CA TRP A 143 26.59 5.58 -13.41
C TRP A 143 26.93 5.01 -14.79
N SER A 144 28.10 4.38 -14.94
CA SER A 144 28.59 3.82 -16.21
C SER A 144 28.28 2.33 -16.40
N ARG A 145 27.50 1.70 -15.50
CA ARG A 145 27.21 0.26 -15.52
C ARG A 145 25.74 -0.11 -15.69
N ASP A 146 24.82 0.86 -15.60
CA ASP A 146 23.36 0.68 -15.76
C ASP A 146 22.89 1.05 -17.17
#